data_AF-A0A5R8WJB5-F1
#
_entry.id   AF-A0A5R8WJB5-F1
#
_cell.length_a   1.000
_cell.length_b   1.000
_cell.length_c   1.000
_cell.angle_alpha   90.00
_cell.angle_beta   90.00
_cell.angle_gamma   90.00
#
_symmetry.space_group_name_H-M   'P 1'
#
loop_
_entity.id
_entity.type
_entity.pdbx_description
1 polymer ?
#
loop_
_entity_poly.entity_id
_entity_poly.type
_entity_poly.pdbx_seq_one_letter_code
_entity_poly.pdbx_strand_id
1 'polypeptide(L)'
;MNKPNMDSMDWFAADVTWQLLGYPTLNSFLQTWVPKARFHSLVPEDVRNAYRTTSYLLANSWHHYPMYDQGLQHLLGILEMAVKFRAEQLGIAVTSSSQHRHSQPPKLANLIDLVCRRAQAQELKQKLHWARKMRNYHAHPDRYRFAPVVMQQAVLPLLNLLNELFIDPMQATQAEQQMRQLRRHSQVLHGKLLILEYQGLRYLMHQAEPLRAFYSADHWRSLWAFYPVLPQAHESLSQHRYLPPIVLSLRAVEKESGGFQALDVTTGRLVRVLVNQDVRNQEVWEAHQQAWRLADRTDRWLFASSQQSNVRRAQHQLEHEFGWSYGGGAV
;
A
#
# COMPACT_ATOMS: atom_id res chain seq x y z
N MET A 1 24.76 -11.80 29.69
CA MET A 1 24.39 -12.57 28.48
C MET A 1 25.66 -13.18 27.92
N ASN A 2 25.75 -14.50 27.86
CA ASN A 2 26.88 -15.18 27.20
C ASN A 2 26.88 -14.79 25.72
N LYS A 3 28.03 -14.36 25.20
CA LYS A 3 28.17 -14.12 23.76
C LYS A 3 27.97 -15.46 23.05
N PRO A 4 27.09 -15.54 22.04
CA PRO A 4 26.94 -16.79 21.29
C PRO A 4 28.29 -17.16 20.66
N ASN A 5 28.69 -18.41 20.81
CA ASN A 5 29.84 -18.95 20.11
C ASN A 5 29.52 -18.96 18.61
N MET A 6 30.31 -18.27 17.80
CA MET A 6 30.09 -18.20 16.35
C MET A 6 30.30 -19.57 15.68
N ASP A 7 31.09 -20.46 16.30
CA ASP A 7 31.40 -21.79 15.77
C ASP A 7 30.23 -22.78 15.83
N SER A 8 29.14 -22.42 16.51
CA SER A 8 27.92 -23.24 16.62
C SER A 8 26.71 -22.64 15.90
N MET A 9 26.89 -21.67 15.01
CA MET A 9 25.78 -21.10 14.25
C MET A 9 25.35 -22.04 13.12
N ASP A 10 24.09 -22.48 13.18
CA ASP A 10 23.42 -23.12 12.05
C ASP A 10 22.87 -22.03 11.12
N TRP A 11 23.65 -21.71 10.08
CA TRP A 11 23.33 -20.69 9.08
C TRP A 11 22.09 -21.02 8.23
N PHE A 12 21.61 -22.26 8.27
CA PHE A 12 20.46 -22.72 7.48
C PHE A 12 19.23 -23.01 8.34
N ALA A 13 19.34 -22.91 9.66
CA ALA A 13 18.18 -22.92 10.55
C ALA A 13 17.26 -21.72 10.27
N ALA A 14 15.99 -21.86 10.59
CA ALA A 14 15.06 -20.73 10.58
C ALA A 14 15.35 -19.78 11.74
N ASP A 15 15.33 -18.48 11.48
CA ASP A 15 15.41 -17.48 12.54
C ASP A 15 14.13 -17.54 13.39
N VAL A 16 14.28 -17.77 14.70
CA VAL A 16 13.18 -17.90 15.67
C VAL A 16 12.25 -16.66 15.67
N THR A 17 12.76 -15.50 15.25
CA THR A 17 11.98 -14.27 15.15
C THR A 17 10.76 -14.45 14.25
N TRP A 18 10.86 -15.20 13.15
CA TRP A 18 9.72 -15.41 12.25
C TRP A 18 8.61 -16.23 12.88
N GLN A 19 8.95 -17.20 13.72
CA GLN A 19 7.96 -17.97 14.48
C GLN A 19 7.23 -17.08 15.48
N LEU A 20 7.96 -16.21 16.20
CA LEU A 20 7.38 -15.22 17.11
C LEU A 20 6.46 -14.22 16.39
N LEU A 21 6.73 -13.94 15.12
CA LEU A 21 5.90 -13.09 14.26
C LEU A 21 4.71 -13.83 13.61
N GLY A 22 4.53 -15.12 13.90
CA GLY A 22 3.41 -15.92 13.38
C GLY A 22 3.65 -16.58 12.02
N TYR A 23 4.91 -16.73 11.60
CA TYR A 23 5.31 -17.37 10.34
C TYR A 23 6.13 -18.63 10.62
N PRO A 24 5.48 -19.75 10.99
CA PRO A 24 6.18 -20.96 11.44
C PRO A 24 6.85 -21.75 10.31
N THR A 25 6.57 -21.43 9.04
CA THR A 25 7.07 -22.17 7.88
C THR A 25 7.70 -21.23 6.86
N LEU A 26 8.69 -21.75 6.11
CA LEU A 26 9.29 -21.01 5.00
C LEU A 26 8.22 -20.56 3.99
N ASN A 27 7.25 -21.42 3.65
CA ASN A 27 6.21 -21.06 2.68
C ASN A 27 5.32 -19.90 3.16
N SER A 28 4.85 -19.94 4.42
CA SER A 28 4.04 -18.83 4.96
C SER A 28 4.84 -17.53 5.05
N PHE A 29 6.14 -17.62 5.36
CA PHE A 29 7.06 -16.49 5.31
C PHE A 29 7.19 -15.93 3.89
N LEU A 30 7.56 -16.75 2.91
CA LEU A 30 7.80 -16.31 1.52
C LEU A 30 6.56 -15.67 0.90
N GLN A 31 5.37 -16.24 1.12
CA GLN A 31 4.12 -15.71 0.59
C GLN A 31 3.77 -14.31 1.14
N THR A 32 4.23 -13.99 2.35
CA THR A 32 3.86 -12.75 3.05
C THR A 32 4.95 -11.68 2.95
N TRP A 33 6.21 -12.07 3.07
CA TRP A 33 7.34 -11.17 3.26
C TRP A 33 8.23 -11.01 2.03
N VAL A 34 8.07 -11.87 1.02
CA VAL A 34 8.86 -11.83 -0.22
C VAL A 34 7.92 -11.61 -1.41
N PRO A 35 7.45 -10.36 -1.62
CA PRO A 35 6.54 -10.08 -2.72
C PRO A 35 7.22 -10.35 -4.06
N LYS A 36 6.52 -11.08 -4.93
CA LYS A 36 6.98 -11.34 -6.30
C LYS A 36 7.07 -10.01 -7.07
N ALA A 37 8.07 -9.87 -7.91
CA ALA A 37 8.18 -8.68 -8.76
C ALA A 37 6.99 -8.61 -9.73
N ARG A 38 6.20 -7.52 -9.65
CA ARG A 38 5.11 -7.21 -10.60
C ARG A 38 5.34 -5.83 -11.18
N PHE A 39 6.35 -5.73 -12.05
CA PHE A 39 6.68 -4.49 -12.73
C PHE A 39 5.98 -4.42 -14.09
N HIS A 40 5.45 -3.25 -14.44
CA HIS A 40 4.95 -3.03 -15.79
C HIS A 40 6.09 -2.73 -16.77
N SER A 41 5.79 -2.80 -18.07
CA SER A 41 6.78 -2.66 -19.15
C SER A 41 7.52 -1.32 -19.18
N LEU A 42 6.92 -0.25 -18.65
CA LEU A 42 7.57 1.07 -18.56
C LEU A 42 8.63 1.18 -17.45
N VAL A 43 8.72 0.22 -16.53
CA VAL A 43 9.79 0.22 -15.51
C VAL A 43 11.11 -0.21 -16.17
N PRO A 44 12.20 0.57 -16.03
CA PRO A 44 13.50 0.23 -16.63
C PRO A 44 13.99 -1.17 -16.26
N GLU A 45 14.62 -1.86 -17.21
CA GLU A 45 15.16 -3.22 -17.02
C GLU A 45 16.16 -3.28 -15.85
N ASP A 46 17.01 -2.27 -15.69
CA ASP A 46 17.96 -2.19 -14.58
C ASP A 46 17.29 -2.15 -13.20
N VAL A 47 16.14 -1.47 -13.09
CA VAL A 47 15.33 -1.46 -11.85
C VAL A 47 14.76 -2.85 -11.58
N ARG A 48 14.24 -3.51 -12.63
CA ARG A 48 13.69 -4.88 -12.52
C ARG A 48 14.76 -5.89 -12.14
N ASN A 49 15.95 -5.80 -12.74
CA ASN A 49 17.07 -6.68 -12.45
C ASN A 49 17.66 -6.44 -11.07
N ALA A 50 17.83 -5.19 -10.64
CA ALA A 50 18.30 -4.89 -9.29
C ALA A 50 17.36 -5.46 -8.21
N TYR A 51 16.05 -5.47 -8.47
CA TYR A 51 15.09 -6.06 -7.54
C TYR A 51 15.25 -7.59 -7.40
N ARG A 52 15.80 -8.30 -8.38
CA ARG A 52 16.07 -9.75 -8.24
C ARG A 52 17.00 -9.99 -7.05
N THR A 53 18.07 -9.23 -6.91
CA THR A 53 18.97 -9.29 -5.75
C THR A 53 18.24 -8.98 -4.45
N THR A 54 17.39 -7.94 -4.44
CA THR A 54 16.54 -7.65 -3.26
C THR A 54 15.67 -8.85 -2.90
N SER A 55 15.04 -9.52 -3.86
CA SER A 55 14.18 -10.68 -3.58
C SER A 55 14.95 -11.84 -2.96
N TYR A 56 16.20 -12.07 -3.37
CA TYR A 56 17.08 -13.05 -2.72
C TYR A 56 17.45 -12.63 -1.30
N LEU A 57 17.75 -11.36 -1.05
CA LEU A 57 18.04 -10.86 0.30
C LEU A 57 16.83 -11.03 1.23
N LEU A 58 15.64 -10.69 0.75
CA LEU A 58 14.39 -10.88 1.50
C LEU A 58 14.10 -12.36 1.74
N ALA A 59 14.30 -13.24 0.75
CA ALA A 59 14.10 -14.68 0.93
C ALA A 59 15.07 -15.28 1.96
N ASN A 60 16.35 -14.90 1.90
CA ASN A 60 17.36 -15.37 2.84
C ASN A 60 17.19 -14.80 4.26
N SER A 61 16.35 -13.78 4.46
CA SER A 61 16.05 -13.31 5.80
C SER A 61 15.30 -14.34 6.64
N TRP A 62 14.73 -15.39 6.03
CA TRP A 62 14.20 -16.55 6.75
C TRP A 62 15.23 -17.15 7.71
N HIS A 63 16.50 -17.21 7.29
CA HIS A 63 17.59 -17.80 8.06
C HIS A 63 18.27 -16.80 8.99
N HIS A 64 18.19 -15.51 8.66
CA HIS A 64 18.77 -14.45 9.45
C HIS A 64 17.92 -13.19 9.33
N TYR A 65 17.07 -12.92 10.33
CA TYR A 65 16.11 -11.81 10.34
C TYR A 65 16.72 -10.45 9.93
N PRO A 66 17.95 -10.08 10.37
CA PRO A 66 18.61 -8.85 9.96
C PRO A 66 18.84 -8.69 8.45
N MET A 67 18.86 -9.79 7.69
CA MET A 67 19.01 -9.73 6.23
C MET A 67 17.80 -9.07 5.55
N TYR A 68 16.65 -9.03 6.23
CA TYR A 68 15.47 -8.29 5.76
C TYR A 68 15.77 -6.79 5.63
N ASP A 69 16.47 -6.21 6.62
CA ASP A 69 16.87 -4.80 6.60
C ASP A 69 17.85 -4.52 5.46
N GLN A 70 18.74 -5.46 5.14
CA GLN A 70 19.63 -5.35 3.99
C GLN A 70 18.85 -5.38 2.67
N GLY A 71 17.85 -6.26 2.56
CA GLY A 71 16.93 -6.28 1.43
C GLY A 71 16.17 -4.95 1.26
N LEU A 72 15.66 -4.39 2.35
CA LEU A 72 14.98 -3.10 2.37
C LEU A 72 15.92 -1.94 2.00
N GLN A 73 17.14 -1.91 2.55
CA GLN A 73 18.15 -0.91 2.21
C GLN A 73 18.52 -0.95 0.72
N HIS A 74 18.67 -2.16 0.17
CA HIS A 74 18.90 -2.35 -1.26
C HIS A 74 17.71 -1.82 -2.09
N LEU A 75 16.47 -2.12 -1.69
CA LEU A 75 15.27 -1.61 -2.35
C LEU A 75 15.17 -0.08 -2.33
N LEU A 76 15.57 0.56 -1.23
CA LEU A 76 15.62 2.01 -1.11
C LEU A 76 16.70 2.62 -2.03
N GLY A 77 17.82 1.92 -2.23
CA GLY A 77 18.83 2.28 -3.23
C GLY A 77 18.29 2.18 -4.67
N ILE A 78 17.52 1.12 -4.97
CA ILE A 78 16.84 0.96 -6.26
C ILE A 78 15.87 2.10 -6.51
N LEU A 79 15.11 2.55 -5.51
CA LEU A 79 14.22 3.71 -5.66
C LEU A 79 15.00 5.00 -6.00
N GLU A 80 16.14 5.24 -5.36
CA GLU A 80 16.99 6.38 -5.71
C GLU A 80 17.48 6.29 -7.17
N MET A 81 17.93 5.12 -7.61
CA MET A 81 18.32 4.86 -9.00
C MET A 81 17.14 5.11 -9.96
N ALA A 82 15.94 4.62 -9.61
CA ALA A 82 14.73 4.82 -10.39
C ALA A 82 14.36 6.31 -10.53
N VAL A 83 14.49 7.11 -9.48
CA VAL A 83 14.28 8.58 -9.55
C VAL A 83 15.27 9.23 -10.51
N LYS A 84 16.53 8.79 -10.53
CA LYS A 84 17.55 9.29 -11.48
C LYS A 84 17.19 8.94 -12.92
N PHE A 85 16.82 7.68 -13.20
CA PHE A 85 16.34 7.30 -14.52
C PHE A 85 15.13 8.11 -14.97
N ARG A 86 14.16 8.31 -14.07
CA ARG A 86 12.98 9.13 -14.39
C ARG A 86 13.35 10.59 -14.66
N ALA A 87 14.33 11.14 -13.94
CA ALA A 87 14.84 12.48 -14.19
C ALA A 87 15.45 12.61 -15.59
N GLU A 88 16.30 11.65 -15.99
CA GLU A 88 16.91 11.59 -17.32
C GLU A 88 15.85 11.50 -18.42
N GLN A 89 14.85 10.62 -18.28
CA GLN A 89 13.72 10.50 -19.20
C GLN A 89 12.94 11.80 -19.39
N LEU A 90 12.91 12.66 -18.36
CA LEU A 90 12.23 13.95 -18.37
C LEU A 90 13.13 15.11 -18.81
N GLY A 91 14.38 14.83 -19.19
CA GLY A 91 15.38 15.83 -19.59
C GLY A 91 15.92 16.66 -18.42
N ILE A 92 15.83 16.14 -17.19
CA ILE A 92 16.37 16.80 -15.99
C ILE A 92 17.81 16.35 -15.81
N ALA A 93 18.75 17.29 -15.79
CA ALA A 93 20.16 16.98 -15.58
C ALA A 93 20.40 16.34 -14.19
N VAL A 94 21.01 15.16 -14.18
CA VAL A 94 21.38 14.42 -12.95
C VAL A 94 22.79 14.80 -12.46
N THR A 95 23.52 15.60 -13.23
CA THR A 95 24.79 16.20 -12.83
C THR A 95 24.74 17.70 -13.10
N SER A 96 25.04 18.55 -12.13
CA SER A 96 25.20 19.98 -12.39
C SER A 96 26.63 20.26 -12.88
N SER A 97 26.77 20.83 -14.07
CA SER A 97 28.05 21.37 -14.51
C SER A 97 28.26 22.73 -13.83
N SER A 98 29.02 22.75 -12.74
CA SER A 98 29.61 23.99 -12.24
C SER A 98 30.80 24.34 -13.14
N GLN A 99 30.83 25.55 -13.70
CA GLN A 99 31.93 26.05 -14.55
C GLN A 99 33.30 26.07 -13.84
N HIS A 100 33.34 25.95 -12.51
CA HIS A 100 34.57 25.76 -11.76
C HIS A 100 34.32 24.79 -10.58
N ARG A 101 35.12 23.72 -10.51
CA ARG A 101 35.13 22.62 -9.52
C ARG A 101 34.01 21.57 -9.66
N HIS A 102 34.45 20.30 -9.62
CA HIS A 102 33.72 19.03 -9.59
C HIS A 102 32.19 19.13 -9.59
N SER A 103 31.57 18.66 -10.68
CA SER A 103 30.11 18.50 -10.79
C SER A 103 29.60 17.65 -9.63
N GLN A 104 28.86 18.26 -8.70
CA GLN A 104 28.19 17.50 -7.65
C GLN A 104 26.79 17.09 -8.13
N PRO A 105 26.38 15.84 -7.93
CA PRO A 105 25.01 15.42 -8.23
C PRO A 105 24.02 16.23 -7.37
N PRO A 106 22.85 16.61 -7.91
CA PRO A 106 21.83 17.29 -7.13
C PRO A 106 21.39 16.40 -5.97
N LYS A 107 21.08 17.02 -4.83
CA LYS A 107 20.52 16.31 -3.68
C LYS A 107 19.25 15.57 -4.12
N LEU A 108 19.10 14.31 -3.71
CA LEU A 108 17.94 13.48 -4.06
C LEU A 108 16.59 14.16 -3.76
N ALA A 109 16.50 14.95 -2.69
CA ALA A 109 15.31 15.73 -2.38
C ALA A 109 14.91 16.70 -3.51
N ASN A 110 15.89 17.45 -4.04
CA ASN A 110 15.68 18.40 -5.13
C ASN A 110 15.31 17.65 -6.42
N LEU A 111 15.93 16.49 -6.66
CA LEU A 111 15.64 15.66 -7.82
C LEU A 111 14.19 15.14 -7.80
N ILE A 112 13.72 14.66 -6.64
CA ILE A 112 12.32 14.26 -6.41
C ILE A 112 11.38 15.43 -6.74
N ASP A 113 11.68 16.63 -6.23
CA ASP A 113 10.86 17.82 -6.47
C ASP A 113 10.76 18.17 -7.96
N LEU A 114 11.89 18.14 -8.66
CA LEU A 114 11.94 18.42 -10.10
C LEU A 114 11.19 17.36 -10.90
N VAL A 115 11.38 16.07 -10.59
CA VAL A 115 10.68 14.95 -11.25
C VAL A 115 9.17 15.07 -11.06
N CYS A 116 8.69 15.23 -9.82
CA CYS A 116 7.26 15.35 -9.54
C CYS A 116 6.65 16.60 -10.19
N ARG A 117 7.38 17.72 -10.24
CA ARG A 117 6.92 18.94 -10.94
C ARG A 117 6.83 18.71 -12.45
N ARG A 118 7.85 18.14 -13.07
CA ARG A 118 7.94 17.94 -14.52
C ARG A 118 6.95 16.88 -15.02
N ALA A 119 6.77 15.81 -14.26
CA ALA A 119 5.80 14.75 -14.54
C ALA A 119 4.37 15.08 -14.11
N GLN A 120 4.13 16.25 -13.50
CA GLN A 120 2.84 16.64 -12.91
C GLN A 120 2.30 15.64 -11.87
N ALA A 121 3.19 14.92 -11.19
CA ALA A 121 2.87 13.84 -10.26
C ALA A 121 3.05 14.28 -8.79
N GLN A 122 2.35 15.34 -8.38
CA GLN A 122 2.51 15.91 -7.03
C GLN A 122 2.10 14.94 -5.92
N GLU A 123 1.14 14.05 -6.16
CA GLU A 123 0.72 13.04 -5.19
C GLU A 123 1.86 12.04 -4.85
N LEU A 124 2.80 11.81 -5.78
CA LEU A 124 3.96 10.93 -5.56
C LEU A 124 5.02 11.57 -4.66
N LYS A 125 5.07 12.90 -4.59
CA LYS A 125 6.13 13.64 -3.89
C LYS A 125 6.23 13.23 -2.43
N GLN A 126 5.08 13.12 -1.74
CA GLN A 126 5.06 12.73 -0.33
C GLN A 126 5.57 11.30 -0.14
N LYS A 127 5.17 10.36 -1.00
CA LYS A 127 5.61 8.95 -0.97
C LYS A 127 7.12 8.83 -1.22
N LEU A 128 7.65 9.54 -2.22
CA LEU A 128 9.09 9.57 -2.52
C LEU A 128 9.91 10.20 -1.38
N HIS A 129 9.41 11.27 -0.76
CA HIS A 129 10.08 11.84 0.41
C HIS A 129 10.01 10.94 1.65
N TRP A 130 8.92 10.20 1.85
CA TRP A 130 8.84 9.18 2.89
C TRP A 130 9.92 8.11 2.68
N ALA A 131 10.04 7.57 1.47
CA ALA A 131 11.07 6.59 1.14
C ALA A 131 12.49 7.16 1.31
N ARG A 132 12.73 8.41 0.87
CA ARG A 132 14.01 9.12 1.12
C ARG A 132 14.33 9.22 2.61
N LYS A 133 13.35 9.56 3.45
CA LYS A 133 13.55 9.65 4.91
C LYS A 133 13.93 8.29 5.50
N MET A 134 13.28 7.20 5.07
CA MET A 134 13.66 5.85 5.47
C MET A 134 15.08 5.49 5.01
N ARG A 135 15.43 5.81 3.75
CA ARG A 135 16.79 5.61 3.22
C ARG A 135 17.85 6.33 4.04
N ASN A 136 17.59 7.59 4.43
CA ASN A 136 18.50 8.34 5.28
C ASN A 136 18.62 7.75 6.69
N TYR A 137 17.52 7.22 7.25
CA TYR A 137 17.55 6.52 8.53
C TYR A 137 18.48 5.29 8.49
N HIS A 138 18.39 4.47 7.44
CA HIS A 138 19.28 3.31 7.27
C HIS A 138 20.74 3.67 6.97
N ALA A 139 20.99 4.81 6.29
CA ALA A 139 22.34 5.25 5.96
C ALA A 139 23.12 5.82 7.16
N HIS A 140 22.44 6.19 8.24
CA HIS A 140 23.03 6.79 9.43
C HIS A 140 22.56 6.08 10.71
N PRO A 141 22.94 4.80 10.90
CA PRO A 141 22.55 4.07 12.10
C PRO A 141 23.34 4.58 13.31
N ASP A 142 22.66 5.19 14.28
CA ASP A 142 23.30 5.61 15.54
C ASP A 142 23.70 4.42 16.44
N ARG A 143 23.03 3.27 16.26
CA ARG A 143 23.25 2.02 17.02
C ARG A 143 22.92 0.82 16.14
N TYR A 144 23.56 -0.32 16.44
CA TYR A 144 23.15 -1.61 15.87
C TYR A 144 21.74 -1.95 16.36
N ARG A 145 20.74 -1.66 15.53
CA ARG A 145 19.33 -1.93 15.77
C ARG A 145 18.72 -2.40 14.46
N PHE A 146 17.89 -3.43 14.55
CA PHE A 146 17.07 -3.85 13.43
C PHE A 146 15.84 -2.97 13.35
N ALA A 147 15.34 -2.78 12.13
CA ALA A 147 14.14 -2.01 11.89
C ALA A 147 12.96 -2.68 12.64
N PRO A 148 12.09 -1.89 13.30
CA PRO A 148 10.88 -2.43 13.88
C PRO A 148 10.03 -3.14 12.83
N VAL A 149 9.26 -4.15 13.23
CA VAL A 149 8.31 -4.89 12.36
C VAL A 149 7.44 -3.95 11.51
N VAL A 150 7.14 -2.76 12.03
CA VAL A 150 6.40 -1.69 11.32
C VAL A 150 7.10 -1.24 10.04
N MET A 151 8.43 -1.07 10.04
CA MET A 151 9.19 -0.71 8.85
C MET A 151 9.24 -1.85 7.84
N GLN A 152 9.04 -3.10 8.27
CA GLN A 152 9.10 -4.25 7.39
C GLN A 152 7.93 -4.30 6.40
N GLN A 153 6.82 -3.62 6.71
CA GLN A 153 5.69 -3.45 5.78
C GLN A 153 5.97 -2.45 4.65
N ALA A 154 7.18 -1.87 4.58
CA ALA A 154 7.54 -0.88 3.56
C ALA A 154 7.86 -1.47 2.18
N VAL A 155 8.20 -2.77 2.08
CA VAL A 155 8.64 -3.38 0.81
C VAL A 155 7.57 -3.23 -0.27
N LEU A 156 6.33 -3.60 0.01
CA LEU A 156 5.24 -3.55 -0.96
C LEU A 156 4.87 -2.11 -1.40
N PRO A 157 4.70 -1.13 -0.49
CA PRO A 157 4.59 0.28 -0.86
C PRO A 157 5.73 0.78 -1.74
N LEU A 158 6.99 0.38 -1.47
CA LEU A 158 8.14 0.78 -2.27
C LEU A 158 8.10 0.18 -3.68
N LEU A 159 7.66 -1.07 -3.83
CA LEU A 159 7.47 -1.70 -5.15
C LEU A 159 6.36 -1.02 -5.95
N ASN A 160 5.24 -0.72 -5.30
CA ASN A 160 4.17 0.06 -5.93
C ASN A 160 4.67 1.44 -6.34
N LEU A 161 5.49 2.08 -5.50
CA LEU A 161 6.08 3.38 -5.81
C LEU A 161 7.04 3.34 -7.01
N LEU A 162 7.80 2.25 -7.18
CA LEU A 162 8.64 2.03 -8.36
C LEU A 162 7.80 1.98 -9.64
N ASN A 163 6.67 1.26 -9.64
CA ASN A 163 5.74 1.28 -10.76
C ASN A 163 5.15 2.67 -10.98
N GLU A 164 4.60 3.29 -9.93
CA GLU A 164 3.99 4.63 -9.99
C GLU A 164 4.89 5.69 -10.65
N LEU A 165 6.19 5.63 -10.37
CA LEU A 165 7.16 6.58 -10.88
C LEU A 165 7.26 6.61 -12.41
N PHE A 166 7.00 5.46 -13.06
CA PHE A 166 7.12 5.28 -14.50
C PHE A 166 5.78 5.15 -15.23
N ILE A 167 4.65 5.44 -14.55
CA ILE A 167 3.35 5.54 -15.21
C ILE A 167 3.39 6.64 -16.30
N ASP A 168 2.69 6.38 -17.40
CA ASP A 168 2.49 7.34 -18.46
C ASP A 168 1.67 8.56 -17.97
N PRO A 169 2.09 9.81 -18.24
CA PRO A 169 1.37 11.00 -17.74
C PRO A 169 -0.10 11.08 -18.20
N MET A 170 -0.44 10.62 -19.41
CA MET A 170 -1.83 10.61 -19.86
C MET A 170 -2.65 9.60 -19.04
N GLN A 171 -2.10 8.41 -18.77
CA GLN A 171 -2.76 7.42 -17.92
C GLN A 171 -2.95 7.93 -16.49
N ALA A 172 -1.95 8.61 -15.92
CA ALA A 172 -2.08 9.23 -14.61
C ALA A 172 -3.21 10.28 -14.60
N THR A 173 -3.28 11.13 -15.62
CA THR A 173 -4.34 12.13 -15.80
C THR A 173 -5.72 11.49 -15.91
N GLN A 174 -5.84 10.42 -16.70
CA GLN A 174 -7.09 9.67 -16.86
C GLN A 174 -7.51 8.99 -15.54
N ALA A 175 -6.57 8.41 -14.79
CA ALA A 175 -6.84 7.82 -13.50
C ALA A 175 -7.35 8.86 -12.49
N GLU A 176 -6.81 10.08 -12.50
CA GLU A 176 -7.29 11.18 -11.67
C GLU A 176 -8.70 11.62 -12.09
N GLN A 177 -8.99 11.70 -13.39
CA GLN A 177 -10.34 11.98 -13.90
C GLN A 177 -11.34 10.92 -13.44
N GLN A 178 -10.99 9.64 -13.57
CA GLN A 178 -11.80 8.53 -13.11
C GLN A 178 -12.02 8.61 -11.58
N MET A 179 -10.99 8.92 -10.81
CA MET A 179 -11.12 9.11 -9.37
C MET A 179 -12.06 10.26 -9.01
N ARG A 180 -12.03 11.37 -9.74
CA ARG A 180 -12.98 12.46 -9.54
C ARG A 180 -14.43 12.02 -9.81
N GLN A 181 -14.66 11.19 -10.84
CA GLN A 181 -15.98 10.64 -11.11
C GLN A 181 -16.46 9.71 -9.99
N LEU A 182 -15.60 8.77 -9.56
CA LEU A 182 -15.94 7.84 -8.47
C LEU A 182 -16.23 8.59 -7.16
N ARG A 183 -15.46 9.64 -6.83
CA ARG A 183 -15.70 10.50 -5.66
C ARG A 183 -17.05 11.24 -5.75
N ARG A 184 -17.42 11.74 -6.93
CA ARG A 184 -18.75 12.35 -7.14
C ARG A 184 -19.88 11.32 -6.95
N HIS A 185 -19.67 10.07 -7.38
CA HIS A 185 -20.65 9.01 -7.15
C HIS A 185 -20.75 8.65 -5.66
N SER A 186 -19.62 8.52 -4.97
CA SER A 186 -19.59 8.19 -3.54
C SER A 186 -20.14 9.32 -2.65
N GLN A 187 -20.08 10.58 -3.10
CA GLN A 187 -20.69 11.72 -2.38
C GLN A 187 -22.18 11.54 -2.11
N VAL A 188 -22.93 10.90 -3.03
CA VAL A 188 -24.38 10.64 -2.85
C VAL A 188 -24.63 9.63 -1.71
N LEU A 189 -23.63 8.81 -1.39
CA LEU A 189 -23.66 7.84 -0.30
C LEU A 189 -23.09 8.41 1.01
N HIS A 190 -22.44 9.57 0.97
CA HIS A 190 -21.79 10.16 2.13
C HIS A 190 -22.80 10.48 3.23
N GLY A 191 -22.47 10.08 4.46
CA GLY A 191 -23.33 10.28 5.64
C GLY A 191 -24.56 9.37 5.70
N LYS A 192 -24.75 8.46 4.73
CA LYS A 192 -25.85 7.50 4.74
C LYS A 192 -25.39 6.16 5.31
N LEU A 193 -26.33 5.44 5.92
CA LEU A 193 -26.14 4.05 6.31
C LEU A 193 -26.29 3.16 5.06
N LEU A 194 -25.37 2.23 4.85
CA LEU A 194 -25.24 1.45 3.62
C LEU A 194 -25.29 -0.05 3.93
N ILE A 195 -25.73 -0.84 2.95
CA ILE A 195 -25.63 -2.30 2.92
C ILE A 195 -24.66 -2.68 1.83
N LEU A 196 -23.59 -3.39 2.19
CA LEU A 196 -22.70 -4.07 1.25
C LEU A 196 -23.15 -5.53 1.12
N GLU A 197 -23.52 -5.93 -0.09
CA GLU A 197 -23.78 -7.33 -0.44
C GLU A 197 -22.53 -7.89 -1.13
N TYR A 198 -21.85 -8.82 -0.48
CA TYR A 198 -20.59 -9.40 -0.95
C TYR A 198 -20.45 -10.86 -0.50
N GLN A 199 -20.07 -11.74 -1.43
CA GLN A 199 -19.92 -13.18 -1.20
C GLN A 199 -21.15 -13.87 -0.58
N GLY A 200 -22.36 -13.39 -0.89
CA GLY A 200 -23.60 -13.92 -0.32
C GLY A 200 -23.89 -13.46 1.11
N LEU A 201 -23.06 -12.55 1.65
CA LEU A 201 -23.23 -11.94 2.96
C LEU A 201 -23.69 -10.49 2.82
N ARG A 202 -24.39 -9.99 3.82
CA ARG A 202 -24.85 -8.60 3.92
C ARG A 202 -24.18 -7.93 5.11
N TYR A 203 -23.51 -6.82 4.88
CA TYR A 203 -22.80 -6.07 5.90
C TYR A 203 -23.37 -4.67 6.03
N LEU A 204 -23.55 -4.22 7.26
CA LEU A 204 -23.95 -2.85 7.55
C LEU A 204 -22.70 -1.96 7.55
N MET A 205 -22.70 -0.90 6.74
CA MET A 205 -21.56 -0.03 6.48
C MET A 205 -21.95 1.43 6.75
N HIS A 206 -21.06 2.19 7.37
CA HIS A 206 -21.29 3.63 7.57
C HIS A 206 -20.51 4.52 6.59
N GLN A 207 -19.63 3.94 5.78
CA GLN A 207 -18.85 4.65 4.78
C GLN A 207 -18.40 3.71 3.66
N ALA A 208 -18.44 4.22 2.42
CA ALA A 208 -17.84 3.63 1.24
C ALA A 208 -16.95 4.68 0.57
N GLU A 209 -15.66 4.40 0.44
CA GLU A 209 -14.67 5.36 -0.03
C GLU A 209 -13.86 4.80 -1.22
N PRO A 210 -13.88 5.46 -2.39
CA PRO A 210 -12.96 5.13 -3.46
C PRO A 210 -11.55 5.57 -3.06
N LEU A 211 -10.62 4.63 -3.00
CA LEU A 211 -9.23 4.86 -2.62
C LEU A 211 -8.37 5.21 -3.83
N ARG A 212 -8.58 4.50 -4.94
CA ARG A 212 -7.75 4.62 -6.15
C ARG A 212 -8.47 4.11 -7.38
N ALA A 213 -8.10 4.62 -8.55
CA ALA A 213 -8.46 4.08 -9.85
C ALA A 213 -7.20 3.87 -10.68
N PHE A 214 -7.21 2.84 -11.52
CA PHE A 214 -6.16 2.58 -12.49
C PHE A 214 -6.74 1.81 -13.67
N TYR A 215 -6.13 2.00 -14.84
CA TYR A 215 -6.50 1.29 -16.05
C TYR A 215 -5.63 0.05 -16.19
N SER A 216 -6.25 -1.12 -16.34
CA SER A 216 -5.52 -2.39 -16.43
C SER A 216 -6.30 -3.43 -17.23
N ALA A 217 -5.60 -4.17 -18.10
CA ALA A 217 -6.19 -5.20 -18.95
C ALA A 217 -7.47 -4.73 -19.69
N ASP A 218 -7.38 -3.56 -20.31
CA ASP A 218 -8.43 -2.91 -21.13
C ASP A 218 -9.69 -2.42 -20.39
N HIS A 219 -9.69 -2.39 -19.06
CA HIS A 219 -10.79 -1.84 -18.28
C HIS A 219 -10.33 -0.99 -17.10
N TRP A 220 -11.20 -0.08 -16.68
CA TRP A 220 -11.03 0.64 -15.42
C TRP A 220 -11.26 -0.28 -14.23
N ARG A 221 -10.32 -0.22 -13.29
CA ARG A 221 -10.44 -0.82 -11.97
C ARG A 221 -10.40 0.28 -10.92
N SER A 222 -11.03 0.02 -9.80
CA SER A 222 -11.05 0.93 -8.66
C SER A 222 -10.94 0.18 -7.35
N LEU A 223 -10.14 0.69 -6.42
CA LEU A 223 -10.06 0.17 -5.07
C LEU A 223 -11.02 0.94 -4.17
N TRP A 224 -11.77 0.23 -3.36
CA TRP A 224 -12.77 0.79 -2.46
C TRP A 224 -12.57 0.26 -1.04
N ALA A 225 -12.67 1.14 -0.05
CA ALA A 225 -12.78 0.77 1.35
C ALA A 225 -14.24 0.90 1.82
N PHE A 226 -14.72 -0.13 2.52
CA PHE A 226 -16.03 -0.17 3.17
C PHE A 226 -15.83 -0.31 4.67
N TYR A 227 -16.37 0.64 5.43
CA TYR A 227 -16.18 0.71 6.88
C TYR A 227 -17.41 0.15 7.59
N PRO A 228 -17.28 -1.01 8.27
CA PRO A 228 -18.41 -1.68 8.90
C PRO A 228 -18.89 -0.94 10.14
N VAL A 229 -20.20 -0.98 10.36
CA VAL A 229 -20.78 -0.63 11.65
C VAL A 229 -20.42 -1.73 12.64
N LEU A 230 -19.77 -1.37 13.74
CA LEU A 230 -19.39 -2.31 14.80
C LEU A 230 -20.62 -2.75 15.60
N PRO A 231 -20.98 -4.04 15.62
CA PRO A 231 -21.88 -4.58 16.64
C PRO A 231 -21.23 -4.39 18.00
N GLN A 232 -22.00 -4.03 19.03
CA GLN A 232 -21.46 -3.85 20.40
C GLN A 232 -20.26 -2.88 20.43
N ALA A 233 -20.38 -1.75 19.73
CA ALA A 233 -19.29 -0.81 19.50
C ALA A 233 -18.53 -0.38 20.77
N HIS A 234 -19.21 -0.27 21.93
CA HIS A 234 -18.55 0.09 23.19
C HIS A 234 -17.52 -0.96 23.65
N GLU A 235 -17.87 -2.25 23.58
CA GLU A 235 -16.97 -3.35 23.92
C GLU A 235 -15.84 -3.46 22.90
N SER A 236 -16.18 -3.36 21.61
CA SER A 236 -15.20 -3.40 20.51
C SER A 236 -14.15 -2.29 20.65
N LEU A 237 -14.57 -1.08 21.04
CA LEU A 237 -13.70 0.06 21.25
C LEU A 237 -12.83 -0.09 22.50
N SER A 238 -13.42 -0.45 23.65
CA SER A 238 -12.67 -0.54 24.92
C SER A 238 -11.71 -1.75 24.99
N GLN A 239 -12.04 -2.85 24.31
CA GLN A 239 -11.20 -4.04 24.26
C GLN A 239 -10.28 -4.10 23.03
N HIS A 240 -10.28 -3.03 22.21
CA HIS A 240 -9.49 -2.93 20.97
C HIS A 240 -9.76 -4.07 19.96
N ARG A 241 -11.00 -4.57 19.92
CA ARG A 241 -11.46 -5.64 19.02
C ARG A 241 -12.20 -5.04 17.83
N TYR A 242 -11.46 -4.71 16.78
CA TYR A 242 -12.00 -3.99 15.64
C TYR A 242 -12.29 -4.92 14.46
N LEU A 243 -13.44 -4.75 13.82
CA LEU A 243 -13.64 -5.27 12.47
C LEU A 243 -12.82 -4.42 11.49
N PRO A 244 -11.92 -5.01 10.68
CA PRO A 244 -11.17 -4.25 9.69
C PRO A 244 -12.11 -3.79 8.56
N PRO A 245 -11.79 -2.67 7.88
CA PRO A 245 -12.50 -2.29 6.67
C PRO A 245 -12.39 -3.38 5.61
N ILE A 246 -13.47 -3.60 4.88
CA ILE A 246 -13.44 -4.47 3.71
C ILE A 246 -12.89 -3.64 2.56
N VAL A 247 -11.73 -4.04 2.01
CA VAL A 247 -11.14 -3.37 0.85
C VAL A 247 -11.27 -4.27 -0.36
N LEU A 248 -11.93 -3.78 -1.40
CA LEU A 248 -12.20 -4.54 -2.63
C LEU A 248 -11.59 -3.85 -3.84
N SER A 249 -11.21 -4.66 -4.83
CA SER A 249 -10.86 -4.21 -6.17
C SER A 249 -12.07 -4.43 -7.08
N LEU A 250 -12.66 -3.36 -7.57
CA LEU A 250 -13.93 -3.37 -8.30
C LEU A 250 -13.71 -2.95 -9.77
N ARG A 251 -14.42 -3.61 -10.68
CA ARG A 251 -14.55 -3.21 -12.09
C ARG A 251 -16.01 -3.06 -12.49
N ALA A 252 -16.25 -2.34 -13.60
CA ALA A 252 -17.60 -2.05 -14.10
C ALA A 252 -18.52 -1.46 -13.02
N VAL A 253 -18.04 -0.39 -12.36
CA VAL A 253 -18.83 0.31 -11.32
C VAL A 253 -19.97 1.07 -12.00
N GLU A 254 -21.19 0.62 -11.79
CA GLU A 254 -22.41 1.15 -12.40
C GLU A 254 -23.35 1.68 -11.33
N LYS A 255 -24.03 2.80 -11.61
CA LYS A 255 -25.03 3.33 -10.70
C LYS A 255 -26.23 2.39 -10.64
N GLU A 256 -26.75 2.22 -9.44
CA GLU A 256 -28.00 1.50 -9.17
C GLU A 256 -28.92 2.41 -8.34
N SER A 257 -30.24 2.11 -8.32
CA SER A 257 -31.18 2.86 -7.50
C SER A 257 -30.75 2.86 -6.03
N GLY A 258 -30.42 4.05 -5.51
CA GLY A 258 -29.94 4.20 -4.14
C GLY A 258 -28.54 3.66 -3.87
N GLY A 259 -27.70 3.45 -4.89
CA GLY A 259 -26.44 2.74 -4.71
C GLY A 259 -25.54 2.62 -5.93
N PHE A 260 -24.70 1.59 -5.93
CA PHE A 260 -23.97 1.12 -7.10
C PHE A 260 -23.78 -0.39 -7.04
N GLN A 261 -23.54 -0.98 -8.20
CA GLN A 261 -23.09 -2.36 -8.36
C GLN A 261 -21.75 -2.40 -9.09
N ALA A 262 -20.98 -3.46 -8.86
CA ALA A 262 -19.70 -3.69 -9.52
C ALA A 262 -19.33 -5.18 -9.47
N LEU A 263 -18.30 -5.58 -10.21
CA LEU A 263 -17.71 -6.91 -10.09
C LEU A 263 -16.43 -6.84 -9.25
N ASP A 264 -16.31 -7.68 -8.24
CA ASP A 264 -15.03 -7.90 -7.55
C ASP A 264 -14.05 -8.56 -8.51
N VAL A 265 -12.87 -7.96 -8.67
CA VAL A 265 -11.80 -8.43 -9.57
C VAL A 265 -11.24 -9.76 -9.09
N THR A 266 -11.19 -9.99 -7.77
CA THR A 266 -10.59 -11.21 -7.21
C THR A 266 -11.51 -12.41 -7.40
N THR A 267 -12.79 -12.29 -7.08
CA THR A 267 -13.74 -13.41 -7.12
C THR A 267 -14.62 -13.45 -8.37
N GLY A 268 -14.66 -12.38 -9.16
CA GLY A 268 -15.59 -12.23 -10.28
C GLY A 268 -17.05 -12.07 -9.88
N ARG A 269 -17.36 -12.00 -8.57
CA ARG A 269 -18.73 -11.94 -8.06
C ARG A 269 -19.26 -10.52 -8.04
N LEU A 270 -20.58 -10.41 -8.18
CA LEU A 270 -21.29 -9.14 -8.04
C LEU A 270 -21.17 -8.61 -6.61
N VAL A 271 -20.87 -7.33 -6.51
CA VAL A 271 -20.84 -6.52 -5.29
C VAL A 271 -21.91 -5.45 -5.44
N ARG A 272 -22.78 -5.29 -4.44
CA ARG A 272 -23.79 -4.22 -4.42
C ARG A 272 -23.64 -3.38 -3.17
N VAL A 273 -23.76 -2.07 -3.32
CA VAL A 273 -23.73 -1.11 -2.24
C VAL A 273 -24.99 -0.29 -2.33
N LEU A 274 -25.89 -0.48 -1.36
CA LEU A 274 -27.23 0.12 -1.36
C LEU A 274 -27.43 0.97 -0.12
N VAL A 275 -28.17 2.07 -0.22
CA VAL A 275 -28.62 2.82 0.96
C VAL A 275 -29.59 1.95 1.77
N ASN A 276 -29.33 1.84 3.07
CA ASN A 276 -30.18 1.10 3.99
C ASN A 276 -31.59 1.70 4.05
N GLN A 277 -32.61 0.83 4.01
CA GLN A 277 -34.02 1.18 4.19
C GLN A 277 -34.64 0.53 5.44
N ASP A 278 -33.90 -0.35 6.13
CA ASP A 278 -34.41 -1.08 7.29
C ASP A 278 -34.19 -0.29 8.58
N VAL A 279 -35.27 0.02 9.29
CA VAL A 279 -35.24 0.78 10.55
C VAL A 279 -34.43 0.06 11.64
N ARG A 280 -34.39 -1.27 11.64
CA ARG A 280 -33.62 -2.03 12.65
C ARG A 280 -32.12 -1.77 12.55
N ASN A 281 -31.62 -1.53 11.34
CA ASN A 281 -30.22 -1.19 11.14
C ASN A 281 -29.89 0.22 11.65
N GLN A 282 -30.89 1.12 11.70
CA GLN A 282 -30.73 2.46 12.25
C GLN A 282 -30.45 2.40 13.76
N GLU A 283 -31.12 1.51 14.49
CA GLU A 283 -30.87 1.29 15.93
C GLU A 283 -29.42 0.83 16.19
N VAL A 284 -28.91 -0.11 15.38
CA VAL A 284 -27.52 -0.58 15.47
C VAL A 284 -26.53 0.56 15.20
N TRP A 285 -26.84 1.41 14.21
CA TRP A 285 -26.01 2.56 13.89
C TRP A 285 -26.02 3.62 14.99
N GLU A 286 -27.17 3.90 15.60
CA GLU A 286 -27.28 4.83 16.73
C GLU A 286 -26.49 4.35 17.94
N ALA A 287 -26.57 3.05 18.26
CA ALA A 287 -25.75 2.44 19.30
C ALA A 287 -24.25 2.58 19.00
N HIS A 288 -23.85 2.39 17.74
CA HIS A 288 -22.47 2.61 17.30
C HIS A 288 -22.03 4.08 17.50
N GLN A 289 -22.84 5.04 17.07
CA GLN A 289 -22.54 6.46 17.25
C GLN A 289 -22.45 6.86 18.72
N GLN A 290 -23.34 6.34 19.56
CA GLN A 290 -23.31 6.60 21.00
C GLN A 290 -22.04 6.05 21.64
N ALA A 291 -21.67 4.80 21.33
CA ALA A 291 -20.42 4.22 21.79
C ALA A 291 -19.20 5.04 21.34
N TRP A 292 -19.19 5.52 20.09
CA TRP A 292 -18.13 6.38 19.58
C TRP A 292 -18.02 7.72 20.33
N ARG A 293 -19.15 8.32 20.72
CA ARG A 293 -19.16 9.57 21.51
C ARG A 293 -18.66 9.36 22.94
N LEU A 294 -18.94 8.21 23.53
CA LEU A 294 -18.53 7.84 24.88
C LEU A 294 -17.08 7.36 24.95
N ALA A 295 -16.52 6.86 23.85
CA ALA A 295 -15.13 6.43 23.77
C ALA A 295 -14.18 7.60 24.02
N ASP A 296 -13.11 7.32 24.78
CA ASP A 296 -12.12 8.33 25.08
C ASP A 296 -11.30 8.72 23.82
N ARG A 297 -10.38 9.67 23.99
CA ARG A 297 -9.54 10.12 22.87
C ARG A 297 -8.56 9.03 22.40
N THR A 298 -8.06 8.21 23.32
CA THR A 298 -7.07 7.16 23.06
C THR A 298 -7.69 6.03 22.24
N ASP A 299 -8.86 5.53 22.66
CA ASP A 299 -9.58 4.46 21.97
C ASP A 299 -9.98 4.88 20.55
N ARG A 300 -10.50 6.12 20.39
CA ARG A 300 -10.82 6.66 19.05
C ARG A 300 -9.59 6.76 18.16
N TRP A 301 -8.45 7.18 18.73
CA TRP A 301 -7.20 7.26 17.98
C TRP A 301 -6.67 5.88 17.59
N LEU A 302 -6.67 4.91 18.52
CA LEU A 302 -6.26 3.53 18.27
C LEU A 302 -7.14 2.87 17.20
N PHE A 303 -8.46 3.04 17.29
CA PHE A 303 -9.39 2.58 16.28
C PHE A 303 -9.08 3.20 14.91
N ALA A 304 -9.04 4.53 14.81
CA ALA A 304 -8.80 5.22 13.54
C ALA A 304 -7.44 4.82 12.92
N SER A 305 -6.40 4.71 13.75
CA SER A 305 -5.06 4.26 13.33
C SER A 305 -5.09 2.83 12.81
N SER A 306 -5.77 1.92 13.51
CA SER A 306 -5.94 0.53 13.08
C SER A 306 -6.69 0.42 11.75
N GLN A 307 -7.82 1.11 11.63
CA GLN A 307 -8.62 1.14 10.39
C GLN A 307 -7.79 1.67 9.22
N GLN A 308 -7.08 2.78 9.39
CA GLN A 308 -6.23 3.36 8.36
C GLN A 308 -5.05 2.43 7.98
N SER A 309 -4.43 1.78 8.97
CA SER A 309 -3.35 0.83 8.74
C SER A 309 -3.83 -0.38 7.92
N ASN A 310 -4.98 -0.94 8.26
CA ASN A 310 -5.60 -2.05 7.53
C ASN A 310 -5.95 -1.67 6.09
N VAL A 311 -6.55 -0.48 5.89
CA VAL A 311 -6.86 0.03 4.55
C VAL A 311 -5.62 0.22 3.72
N ARG A 312 -4.57 0.87 4.26
CA ARG A 312 -3.32 1.08 3.52
C ARG A 312 -2.65 -0.24 3.14
N ARG A 313 -2.62 -1.22 4.06
CA ARG A 313 -2.04 -2.54 3.78
C ARG A 313 -2.80 -3.24 2.65
N ALA A 314 -4.12 -3.32 2.76
CA ALA A 314 -4.95 -3.96 1.75
C ALA A 314 -4.89 -3.21 0.40
N GLN A 315 -4.86 -1.88 0.42
CA GLN A 315 -4.66 -1.06 -0.77
C GLN A 315 -3.36 -1.41 -1.46
N HIS A 316 -2.22 -1.42 -0.75
CA HIS A 316 -0.93 -1.76 -1.37
C HIS A 316 -0.90 -3.20 -1.90
N GLN A 317 -1.54 -4.14 -1.20
CA GLN A 317 -1.69 -5.51 -1.67
C GLN A 317 -2.46 -5.58 -3.00
N LEU A 318 -3.64 -4.98 -3.07
CA LEU A 318 -4.48 -5.00 -4.26
C LEU A 318 -3.87 -4.19 -5.42
N GLU A 319 -3.21 -3.07 -5.14
CA GLU A 319 -2.42 -2.32 -6.13
C GLU A 319 -1.31 -3.18 -6.71
N HIS A 320 -0.56 -3.87 -5.86
CA HIS A 320 0.51 -4.75 -6.32
C HIS A 320 -0.04 -5.89 -7.16
N GLU A 321 -1.14 -6.50 -6.72
CA GLU A 321 -1.72 -7.65 -7.37
C GLU A 321 -2.37 -7.31 -8.71
N PHE A 322 -3.12 -6.20 -8.77
CA PHE A 322 -4.01 -5.89 -9.90
C PHE A 322 -3.70 -4.59 -10.63
N GLY A 323 -2.82 -3.74 -10.09
CA GLY A 323 -2.54 -2.40 -10.61
C GLY A 323 -1.53 -2.34 -11.75
N TRP A 324 -0.67 -3.35 -11.88
CA TRP A 324 0.53 -3.27 -12.73
C TRP A 324 0.52 -4.13 -13.98
N SER A 325 -0.60 -4.76 -14.33
CA SER A 325 -0.76 -5.46 -15.61
C SER A 325 -1.09 -4.46 -16.73
N TYR A 326 -0.06 -3.95 -17.42
CA TYR A 326 -0.20 -3.15 -18.65
C TYR A 326 0.20 -3.98 -19.86
N GLY A 327 -0.65 -3.98 -20.89
CA GLY A 327 -0.30 -4.32 -22.27
C GLY A 327 0.18 -5.75 -22.48
N GLY A 328 -0.60 -6.54 -23.20
CA GLY A 328 -0.30 -7.92 -23.58
C GLY A 328 1.16 -8.14 -23.99
N GLY A 329 1.77 -9.08 -23.30
CA GLY A 329 3.13 -9.54 -23.50
C GLY A 329 3.45 -10.51 -22.38
N ALA A 330 2.78 -11.66 -22.39
CA ALA A 330 3.36 -12.83 -21.76
C ALA A 330 4.76 -13.00 -22.38
N VAL A 331 5.80 -12.84 -21.56
CA VAL A 331 7.13 -13.36 -21.87
C VAL A 331 7.17 -14.80 -21.40
#